data_AF-A0A841RE95-F1
#
_entry.id   AF-A0A841RE95-F1
#
_cell.length_a   1.000
_cell.length_b   1.000
_cell.length_c   1.000
_cell.angle_alpha   90.00
_cell.angle_beta   90.00
_cell.angle_gamma   90.00
#
_symmetry.space_group_name_H-M   'P 1'
#
loop_
_entity.id
_entity.type
_entity.pdbx_description
1 polymer ?
#
loop_
_entity_poly.entity_id
_entity_poly.type
_entity_poly.pdbx_seq_one_letter_code
_entity_poly.pdbx_strand_id
1 'polypeptide(L)'
;MNILERKTTKIILFTLITIHIISMYIAPWFIGGFSWLYVQDVWDRWQGIIVGAFASITSYFIFLITRKHEDEKKKKALRSARSLLPKSLSYIYAYCRDCAPILSEVWYAISLSSDRPHRRLGTESKLPDFPIDHEHIFNKCIEYEDDEVISNHLISILIKLQINHSRISELTKADDSIIEIPHYILSVIYGLLELLAMINKTFEYARFRSNLISSKIEKTEIYTALANLNWDTGDFIVDEDNNLKSYIDAKIAKY
;
A
#
# COMPACT_ATOMS: atom_id res chain seq x y z
N MET A 1 8.03 0.72 29.95
CA MET A 1 7.93 0.06 31.27
C MET A 1 9.21 0.36 32.03
N ASN A 2 9.11 1.19 33.06
CA ASN A 2 10.25 1.80 33.75
C ASN A 2 11.05 0.76 34.54
N ILE A 3 12.36 0.97 34.68
CA ILE A 3 13.27 0.09 35.43
C ILE A 3 12.80 -0.06 36.89
N LEU A 4 12.20 1.00 37.45
CA LEU A 4 11.62 1.02 38.79
C LEU A 4 10.41 0.10 38.92
N GLU A 5 9.51 0.11 37.92
CA GLU A 5 8.33 -0.78 37.87
C GLU A 5 8.76 -2.24 37.81
N ARG A 6 9.79 -2.56 37.01
CA ARG A 6 10.33 -3.92 36.93
C ARG A 6 10.89 -4.44 38.26
N LYS A 7 11.43 -3.57 39.11
CA LYS A 7 11.96 -3.95 40.44
C LYS A 7 10.82 -4.17 41.45
N THR A 8 9.84 -3.28 41.51
CA THR A 8 8.70 -3.42 42.42
C THR A 8 7.85 -4.64 42.07
N THR A 9 7.61 -4.92 40.78
CA THR A 9 6.88 -6.13 40.36
C THR A 9 7.60 -7.41 40.79
N LYS A 10 8.93 -7.46 40.70
CA LYS A 10 9.72 -8.63 41.13
C LYS A 10 9.64 -8.87 42.63
N ILE A 11 9.70 -7.80 43.44
CA ILE A 11 9.59 -7.90 44.90
C ILE A 11 8.22 -8.42 45.30
N ILE A 12 7.15 -7.85 44.73
CA ILE A 12 5.77 -8.29 45.00
C ILE A 12 5.58 -9.76 44.61
N LEU A 13 6.04 -10.15 43.42
CA LEU A 13 5.95 -11.53 42.95
C LEU A 13 6.70 -12.49 43.88
N PHE A 14 7.91 -12.11 44.31
CA PHE A 14 8.70 -12.91 45.24
C PHE A 14 8.02 -13.06 46.59
N THR A 15 7.47 -12.00 47.16
CA THR A 15 6.72 -12.04 48.42
C THR A 15 5.49 -12.95 48.31
N LEU A 16 4.73 -12.84 47.21
CA LEU A 16 3.56 -13.69 46.97
C LEU A 16 3.92 -15.18 46.85
N ILE A 17 4.98 -15.50 46.10
CA ILE A 17 5.50 -16.88 45.99
C ILE A 17 5.92 -17.41 47.37
N THR A 18 6.58 -16.58 48.18
CA THR A 18 7.06 -16.96 49.52
C THR A 18 5.89 -17.26 50.46
N ILE A 19 4.89 -16.38 50.51
CA ILE A 19 3.65 -16.59 51.28
C ILE A 19 2.94 -17.86 50.82
N HIS A 20 2.90 -18.10 49.50
CA HIS A 20 2.26 -19.29 48.94
C HIS A 20 2.96 -20.58 49.35
N ILE A 21 4.30 -20.64 49.28
CA ILE A 21 5.07 -21.81 49.73
C ILE A 21 4.83 -22.09 51.22
N ILE A 22 4.87 -21.05 52.06
CA ILE A 22 4.64 -21.19 53.51
C ILE A 22 3.20 -21.68 53.76
N SER A 23 2.21 -21.09 53.11
CA SER A 23 0.81 -21.42 53.30
C SER A 23 0.44 -22.82 52.78
N MET A 24 1.12 -23.31 51.74
CA MET A 24 0.81 -24.59 51.10
C MET A 24 1.58 -25.77 51.70
N TYR A 25 2.86 -25.57 52.07
CA TYR A 25 3.74 -26.67 52.48
C TYR A 25 4.13 -26.65 53.95
N ILE A 26 4.06 -25.51 54.64
CA ILE A 26 4.56 -25.38 56.02
C ILE A 26 3.39 -25.27 57.00
N ALA A 27 2.51 -24.28 56.81
CA ALA A 27 1.38 -24.00 57.71
C ALA A 27 0.42 -25.19 57.93
N PRO A 28 0.05 -26.00 56.92
CA PRO A 28 -0.91 -27.08 57.10
C PRO A 28 -0.46 -28.17 58.07
N TRP A 29 0.85 -28.43 58.15
CA TRP A 29 1.42 -29.40 59.10
C TRP A 29 1.27 -28.95 60.55
N PHE A 30 1.46 -27.66 60.82
CA PHE A 30 1.36 -27.13 62.18
C PHE A 30 -0.10 -26.90 62.60
N ILE A 31 -0.95 -26.38 61.70
CA ILE A 31 -2.36 -26.11 62.00
C ILE A 31 -3.16 -27.41 62.10
N GLY A 32 -2.87 -28.40 61.26
CA GLY A 32 -3.53 -29.70 61.25
C GLY A 32 -3.01 -30.69 62.30
N GLY A 33 -2.07 -30.29 63.18
CA GLY A 33 -1.48 -31.17 64.18
C GLY A 33 -0.77 -32.39 63.60
N PHE A 34 -0.04 -32.21 62.49
CA PHE A 34 0.58 -33.27 61.70
C PHE A 34 -0.40 -34.32 61.13
N SER A 35 -1.70 -34.01 61.06
CA SER A 35 -2.70 -34.86 60.39
C SER A 35 -2.55 -34.80 58.88
N TRP A 36 -2.21 -35.95 58.28
CA TRP A 36 -2.12 -36.10 56.84
C TRP A 36 -3.43 -35.74 56.11
N LEU A 37 -4.58 -36.11 56.68
CA LEU A 37 -5.90 -35.84 56.09
C LEU A 37 -6.16 -34.33 55.92
N TYR A 38 -5.70 -33.52 56.87
CA TYR A 38 -5.86 -32.06 56.80
C TYR A 38 -4.97 -31.45 55.72
N VAL A 39 -3.71 -31.88 55.64
CA VAL A 39 -2.76 -31.43 54.61
C VAL A 39 -3.32 -31.74 53.21
N GLN A 40 -3.89 -32.93 53.03
CA GLN A 40 -4.49 -33.34 51.77
C GLN A 40 -5.72 -32.49 51.39
N ASP A 41 -6.63 -32.19 52.32
CA ASP A 41 -7.81 -31.33 52.04
C ASP A 41 -7.40 -29.90 51.65
N VAL A 42 -6.38 -29.35 52.32
CA VAL A 42 -5.81 -28.05 51.95
C VAL A 42 -5.27 -28.10 50.53
N TRP A 43 -4.43 -29.09 50.20
CA TRP A 43 -3.88 -29.22 48.85
C TRP A 43 -4.96 -29.36 47.78
N ASP A 44 -6.00 -30.15 48.04
CA ASP A 44 -7.10 -30.37 47.10
C ASP A 44 -7.84 -29.05 46.79
N ARG A 45 -8.10 -28.22 47.82
CA ARG A 45 -8.69 -26.89 47.65
C ARG A 45 -7.79 -25.91 46.87
N TRP A 46 -6.47 -26.03 47.02
CA TRP A 46 -5.50 -25.18 46.33
C TRP A 46 -5.29 -25.57 44.86
N GLN A 47 -5.69 -26.78 44.44
CA GLN A 47 -5.53 -27.23 43.06
C GLN A 47 -6.22 -26.30 42.05
N GLY A 48 -7.40 -25.76 42.39
CA GLY A 48 -8.12 -24.83 41.51
C GLY A 48 -7.32 -23.57 41.18
N ILE A 49 -6.58 -23.02 42.15
CA ILE A 49 -5.72 -21.84 41.97
C ILE A 49 -4.52 -22.19 41.08
N ILE A 50 -3.90 -23.36 41.31
CA ILE A 50 -2.76 -23.84 40.52
C ILE A 50 -3.17 -24.09 39.07
N VAL A 51 -4.30 -24.76 38.85
CA VAL A 51 -4.87 -25.01 37.51
C VAL A 51 -5.19 -23.69 36.81
N GLY A 52 -5.78 -22.73 37.51
CA GLY A 52 -6.06 -21.40 36.97
C GLY A 52 -4.79 -20.62 36.58
N ALA A 53 -3.75 -20.69 37.41
CA ALA A 53 -2.46 -20.08 37.11
C ALA A 53 -1.79 -20.71 35.87
N PHE A 54 -1.77 -22.04 35.77
CA PHE A 54 -1.25 -22.74 34.60
C PHE A 54 -2.06 -22.45 33.34
N ALA A 55 -3.40 -22.45 33.43
CA ALA A 55 -4.26 -22.10 32.31
C ALA A 55 -3.97 -20.68 31.79
N SER A 56 -3.77 -19.72 32.70
CA SER A 56 -3.42 -18.33 32.36
C SER A 56 -2.06 -18.24 31.67
N ILE A 57 -1.05 -18.93 32.18
CA ILE A 57 0.30 -18.99 31.59
C ILE A 57 0.24 -19.63 30.20
N THR A 58 -0.45 -20.76 30.07
CA THR A 58 -0.64 -21.46 28.78
C THR A 58 -1.36 -20.57 27.78
N SER A 59 -2.44 -19.88 28.18
CA SER A 59 -3.15 -18.94 27.31
C SER A 59 -2.24 -17.80 26.82
N TYR A 60 -1.38 -17.28 27.70
CA TYR A 60 -0.40 -16.26 27.32
C TYR A 60 0.61 -16.78 26.29
N PHE A 61 1.15 -17.98 26.49
CA PHE A 61 2.06 -18.58 25.51
C PHE A 61 1.39 -18.89 24.18
N ILE A 62 0.17 -19.42 24.20
CA ILE A 62 -0.63 -19.67 22.98
C ILE A 62 -0.84 -18.36 22.22
N PHE A 63 -1.20 -17.28 22.92
CA PHE A 63 -1.35 -15.96 22.32
C PHE A 63 -0.06 -15.48 21.65
N LEU A 64 1.09 -15.58 22.33
CA LEU A 64 2.38 -15.18 21.76
C LEU A 64 2.77 -15.99 20.52
N ILE A 65 2.57 -17.32 20.56
CA ILE A 65 2.85 -18.21 19.44
C ILE A 65 1.92 -17.88 18.27
N THR A 66 0.64 -17.68 18.54
CA THR A 66 -0.38 -17.35 17.52
C THR A 66 -0.02 -16.04 16.83
N ARG A 67 0.28 -14.99 17.61
CA ARG A 67 0.69 -13.68 17.06
C ARG A 67 1.93 -13.79 16.18
N LYS A 68 2.98 -14.49 16.64
CA LYS A 68 4.20 -14.67 15.86
C LYS A 68 3.93 -15.41 14.54
N HIS A 69 3.10 -16.43 14.59
CA HIS A 69 2.75 -17.21 13.40
C HIS A 69 1.88 -16.42 12.41
N GLU A 70 1.00 -15.54 12.90
CA GLU A 70 0.25 -14.58 12.08
C GLU A 70 1.18 -13.59 11.37
N ASP A 71 2.14 -13.01 12.09
CA ASP A 71 3.14 -12.09 11.51
C ASP A 71 3.98 -12.78 10.42
N GLU A 72 4.41 -14.02 10.66
CA GLU A 72 5.16 -14.81 9.67
C GLU A 72 4.31 -15.16 8.44
N LYS A 73 3.04 -15.50 8.64
CA LYS A 73 2.07 -15.72 7.56
C LYS A 73 1.87 -14.46 6.73
N LYS A 74 1.65 -13.31 7.36
CA LYS A 74 1.51 -12.00 6.71
C LYS A 74 2.73 -11.70 5.85
N LYS A 75 3.94 -11.82 6.40
CA LYS A 75 5.21 -11.60 5.67
C LYS A 75 5.38 -12.53 4.47
N LYS A 76 5.04 -13.82 4.62
CA LYS A 76 5.10 -14.79 3.52
C LYS A 76 4.09 -14.44 2.42
N ALA A 77 2.88 -14.06 2.80
CA ALA A 77 1.83 -13.64 1.88
C ALA A 77 2.23 -12.37 1.12
N LEU A 78 2.74 -11.35 1.82
CA LEU A 78 3.27 -10.13 1.21
C LEU A 78 4.39 -10.45 0.22
N ARG A 79 5.38 -11.25 0.62
CA ARG A 79 6.50 -11.63 -0.25
C ARG A 79 6.03 -12.36 -1.51
N SER A 80 5.05 -13.25 -1.37
CA SER A 80 4.45 -13.97 -2.49
C SER A 80 3.65 -13.06 -3.42
N ALA A 81 2.93 -12.08 -2.89
CA ALA A 81 2.20 -11.11 -3.71
C ALA A 81 3.16 -10.15 -4.41
N ARG A 82 4.14 -9.62 -3.68
CA ARG A 82 5.18 -8.71 -4.17
C ARG A 82 6.03 -9.32 -5.30
N SER A 83 6.28 -10.63 -5.30
CA SER A 83 6.98 -11.29 -6.42
C SER A 83 6.18 -11.30 -7.73
N LEU A 84 4.85 -11.16 -7.66
CA LEU A 84 3.95 -11.06 -8.82
C LEU A 84 3.66 -9.60 -9.22
N LEU A 85 4.03 -8.65 -8.37
CA LEU A 85 3.83 -7.22 -8.60
C LEU A 85 4.54 -6.71 -9.87
N PRO A 86 5.77 -7.14 -10.25
CA PRO A 86 6.39 -6.68 -11.48
C PRO A 86 5.56 -7.02 -12.72
N LYS A 87 4.99 -8.23 -12.77
CA LYS A 87 4.11 -8.63 -13.88
C LYS A 87 2.85 -7.76 -13.94
N SER A 88 2.25 -7.49 -12.77
CA SER A 88 1.06 -6.64 -12.66
C SER A 88 1.35 -5.19 -13.10
N LEU A 89 2.48 -4.64 -12.66
CA LEU A 89 2.96 -3.32 -13.09
C LEU A 89 3.21 -3.27 -14.60
N SER A 90 3.76 -4.33 -15.20
CA SER A 90 3.97 -4.40 -16.64
C SER A 90 2.66 -4.37 -17.43
N TYR A 91 1.56 -4.94 -16.92
CA TYR A 91 0.26 -4.83 -17.57
C TYR A 91 -0.26 -3.39 -17.56
N ILE A 92 -0.16 -2.70 -16.42
CA ILE A 92 -0.57 -1.28 -16.32
C ILE A 92 0.34 -0.40 -17.21
N TYR A 93 1.64 -0.67 -17.21
CA TYR A 93 2.59 0.03 -18.07
C TYR A 93 2.23 -0.12 -19.56
N ALA A 94 1.93 -1.35 -19.99
CA ALA A 94 1.53 -1.61 -21.38
C ALA A 94 0.25 -0.85 -21.74
N TYR A 95 -0.76 -0.87 -20.85
CA TYR A 95 -1.97 -0.07 -21.02
C TYR A 95 -1.66 1.43 -21.18
N CYS A 96 -0.81 2.00 -20.31
CA CYS A 96 -0.43 3.42 -20.40
C CYS A 96 0.26 3.75 -21.73
N ARG A 97 1.14 2.86 -22.20
CA ARG A 97 1.81 3.00 -23.50
C ARG A 97 0.82 2.94 -24.65
N ASP A 98 -0.16 2.04 -24.58
CA ASP A 98 -1.16 1.87 -25.64
C ASP A 98 -2.20 3.02 -25.64
N CYS A 99 -2.36 3.73 -24.52
CA CYS A 99 -3.12 4.98 -24.44
C CYS A 99 -2.41 6.20 -25.03
N ALA A 100 -1.07 6.19 -25.11
CA ALA A 100 -0.31 7.35 -25.55
C ALA A 100 -0.67 7.80 -26.98
N PRO A 101 -0.73 6.92 -28.00
CA PRO A 101 -1.12 7.31 -29.36
C PRO A 101 -2.46 8.06 -29.44
N ILE A 102 -3.46 7.65 -28.65
CA ILE A 102 -4.78 8.29 -28.58
C ILE A 102 -4.64 9.76 -28.15
N LEU A 103 -3.86 10.01 -27.10
CA LEU A 103 -3.66 11.38 -26.60
C LEU A 103 -2.86 12.25 -27.57
N SER A 104 -1.88 11.67 -28.27
CA SER A 104 -1.18 12.36 -29.35
C SER A 104 -2.13 12.71 -30.49
N GLU A 105 -2.95 11.78 -30.96
CA GLU A 105 -3.93 12.01 -32.02
C GLU A 105 -4.95 13.09 -31.65
N VAL A 106 -5.52 13.01 -30.43
CA VAL A 106 -6.44 14.03 -29.90
C VAL A 106 -5.78 15.41 -29.87
N TRP A 107 -4.53 15.47 -29.41
CA TRP A 107 -3.77 16.73 -29.37
C TRP A 107 -3.50 17.31 -30.77
N TYR A 108 -3.05 16.47 -31.71
CA TYR A 108 -2.80 16.89 -33.08
C TYR A 108 -4.09 17.35 -33.78
N ALA A 109 -5.20 16.64 -33.57
CA ALA A 109 -6.50 17.02 -34.13
C ALA A 109 -6.91 18.44 -33.70
N ILE A 110 -6.74 18.77 -32.41
CA ILE A 110 -7.11 20.08 -31.87
C ILE A 110 -6.13 21.17 -32.31
N SER A 111 -4.83 20.92 -32.28
CA SER A 111 -3.83 21.91 -32.70
C SER A 111 -3.99 22.30 -34.18
N LEU A 112 -4.31 21.34 -35.06
CA LEU A 112 -4.62 21.58 -36.48
C LEU A 112 -6.00 22.22 -36.72
N SER A 113 -6.96 22.07 -35.80
CA SER A 113 -8.33 22.57 -35.95
C SER A 113 -8.49 24.09 -35.74
N SER A 114 -7.42 24.76 -35.28
CA SER A 114 -7.35 26.23 -35.19
C SER A 114 -7.65 26.94 -36.53
N ASP A 115 -7.52 26.24 -37.66
CA ASP A 115 -7.84 26.74 -39.01
C ASP A 115 -9.19 26.19 -39.56
N ARG A 116 -9.80 25.17 -38.94
CA ARG A 116 -11.09 24.55 -39.35
C ARG A 116 -11.85 23.93 -38.15
N PRO A 117 -12.95 24.54 -37.67
CA PRO A 117 -13.58 24.23 -36.38
C PRO A 117 -14.44 22.94 -36.31
N HIS A 118 -14.39 22.06 -37.30
CA HIS A 118 -15.28 20.89 -37.38
C HIS A 118 -14.57 19.58 -37.78
N ARG A 119 -13.30 19.42 -37.39
CA ARG A 119 -12.59 18.16 -37.65
C ARG A 119 -12.89 17.16 -36.54
N ARG A 120 -13.32 15.97 -36.94
CA ARG A 120 -13.56 14.83 -36.05
C ARG A 120 -12.42 14.63 -35.07
N LEU A 121 -12.76 14.56 -33.78
CA LEU A 121 -11.92 13.98 -32.71
C LEU A 121 -11.84 12.43 -32.81
N GLY A 122 -12.13 11.89 -33.99
CA GLY A 122 -12.01 10.47 -34.28
C GLY A 122 -10.53 10.09 -34.21
N THR A 123 -10.18 9.36 -33.16
CA THR A 123 -8.89 8.70 -33.05
C THR A 123 -8.91 7.46 -33.96
N GLU A 124 -7.86 7.30 -34.76
CA GLU A 124 -7.64 6.04 -35.50
C GLU A 124 -7.20 4.94 -34.53
N SER A 125 -6.57 5.35 -33.42
CA SER A 125 -6.20 4.48 -32.32
C SER A 125 -7.42 4.02 -31.52
N LYS A 126 -7.56 2.69 -31.39
CA LYS A 126 -8.60 2.08 -30.56
C LYS A 126 -8.25 2.23 -29.07
N LEU A 127 -9.22 2.64 -28.25
CA LEU A 127 -9.11 2.62 -26.79
C LEU A 127 -8.69 1.20 -26.31
N PRO A 128 -7.56 1.05 -25.60
CA PRO A 128 -7.16 -0.24 -25.05
C PRO A 128 -8.14 -0.69 -23.96
N ASP A 129 -8.31 -2.01 -23.84
CA ASP A 129 -9.13 -2.61 -22.81
C ASP A 129 -8.55 -2.29 -21.42
N PHE A 130 -9.42 -2.02 -20.45
CA PHE A 130 -9.00 -1.76 -19.08
C PHE A 130 -8.30 -3.01 -18.52
N PRO A 131 -7.10 -2.90 -17.94
CA PRO A 131 -6.39 -4.07 -17.42
C PRO A 131 -7.11 -4.54 -16.14
N ILE A 132 -7.61 -5.77 -16.08
CA ILE A 132 -8.36 -6.27 -14.89
C ILE A 132 -7.45 -7.13 -13.99
N ASP A 133 -6.46 -7.82 -14.57
CA ASP A 133 -5.67 -8.86 -13.89
C ASP A 133 -4.75 -8.36 -12.77
N HIS A 134 -4.57 -7.05 -12.63
CA HIS A 134 -3.63 -6.44 -11.69
C HIS A 134 -4.23 -6.27 -10.27
N GLU A 135 -5.56 -6.13 -10.15
CA GLU A 135 -6.23 -5.73 -8.91
C GLU A 135 -5.97 -6.70 -7.76
N HIS A 136 -6.05 -8.01 -8.02
CA HIS A 136 -5.85 -9.03 -6.99
C HIS A 136 -4.47 -8.98 -6.35
N ILE A 137 -3.43 -8.71 -7.16
CA ILE A 137 -2.05 -8.64 -6.68
C ILE A 137 -1.83 -7.35 -5.89
N PHE A 138 -2.33 -6.22 -6.38
CA PHE A 138 -2.26 -4.96 -5.65
C PHE A 138 -2.98 -5.05 -4.31
N ASN A 139 -4.21 -5.58 -4.28
CA ASN A 139 -5.00 -5.74 -3.05
C ASN A 139 -4.27 -6.60 -2.02
N LYS A 140 -3.66 -7.71 -2.43
CA LYS A 140 -2.86 -8.55 -1.52
C LYS A 140 -1.61 -7.83 -1.01
N CYS A 141 -0.94 -7.06 -1.85
CA CYS A 141 0.20 -6.25 -1.40
C CYS A 141 -0.25 -5.19 -0.39
N ILE A 142 -1.33 -4.47 -0.66
CA ILE A 142 -1.91 -3.45 0.22
C ILE A 142 -2.36 -4.05 1.56
N GLU A 143 -3.05 -5.19 1.54
CA GLU A 143 -3.57 -5.87 2.74
C GLU A 143 -2.43 -6.34 3.67
N TYR A 144 -1.35 -6.87 3.10
CA TYR A 144 -0.26 -7.44 3.87
C TYR A 144 0.92 -6.49 4.09
N GLU A 145 0.89 -5.27 3.56
CA GLU A 145 1.93 -4.27 3.80
C GLU A 145 1.74 -3.64 5.18
N ASP A 146 2.84 -3.47 5.91
CA ASP A 146 2.85 -2.79 7.21
C ASP A 146 3.16 -1.29 7.04
N ASP A 147 3.87 -0.92 5.97
CA ASP A 147 4.21 0.47 5.66
C ASP A 147 3.04 1.18 4.96
N GLU A 148 2.43 2.12 5.69
CA GLU A 148 1.30 2.93 5.22
C GLU A 148 1.66 3.76 3.97
N VAL A 149 2.90 4.22 3.84
CA VAL A 149 3.33 5.02 2.67
C VAL A 149 3.32 4.17 1.41
N ILE A 150 3.81 2.94 1.50
CA ILE A 150 3.82 1.98 0.38
C ILE A 150 2.40 1.58 0.02
N SER A 151 1.58 1.27 1.03
CA SER A 151 0.18 0.92 0.84
C SER A 151 -0.60 2.04 0.13
N ASN A 152 -0.48 3.28 0.61
CA ASN A 152 -1.11 4.46 0.01
C ASN A 152 -0.58 4.76 -1.41
N HIS A 153 0.71 4.50 -1.68
CA HIS A 153 1.28 4.64 -3.02
C HIS A 153 0.66 3.64 -4.01
N LEU A 154 0.53 2.37 -3.61
CA LEU A 154 -0.11 1.33 -4.44
C LEU A 154 -1.59 1.65 -4.69
N ILE A 155 -2.32 2.11 -3.67
CA ILE A 155 -3.71 2.58 -3.81
C ILE A 155 -3.78 3.75 -4.80
N SER A 156 -2.86 4.70 -4.69
CA SER A 156 -2.82 5.89 -5.56
C SER A 156 -2.59 5.51 -7.03
N ILE A 157 -1.82 4.47 -7.32
CA ILE A 157 -1.67 3.93 -8.69
C ILE A 157 -3.02 3.45 -9.22
N LEU A 158 -3.77 2.66 -8.45
CA LEU A 158 -5.08 2.15 -8.87
C LEU A 158 -6.08 3.29 -9.12
N ILE A 159 -6.14 4.26 -8.21
CA ILE A 159 -7.02 5.42 -8.34
C ILE A 159 -6.66 6.22 -9.61
N LYS A 160 -5.38 6.53 -9.81
CA LYS A 160 -4.95 7.29 -11.00
C LYS A 160 -5.15 6.51 -12.30
N LEU A 161 -5.01 5.19 -12.29
CA LEU A 161 -5.33 4.35 -13.44
C LEU A 161 -6.81 4.47 -13.83
N GLN A 162 -7.72 4.34 -12.87
CA GLN A 162 -9.16 4.46 -13.11
C GLN A 162 -9.54 5.87 -13.59
N ILE A 163 -9.00 6.91 -12.96
CA ILE A 163 -9.24 8.30 -13.36
C ILE A 163 -8.75 8.53 -14.79
N ASN A 164 -7.52 8.12 -15.12
CA ASN A 164 -6.97 8.28 -16.47
C ASN A 164 -7.79 7.50 -17.51
N HIS A 165 -8.18 6.25 -17.21
CA HIS A 165 -9.04 5.47 -18.11
C HIS A 165 -10.37 6.15 -18.38
N SER A 166 -11.05 6.65 -17.34
CA SER A 166 -12.32 7.37 -17.48
C SER A 166 -12.17 8.61 -18.36
N ARG A 167 -11.13 9.41 -18.13
CA ARG A 167 -10.86 10.63 -18.90
C ARG A 167 -10.55 10.33 -20.36
N ILE A 168 -9.65 9.38 -20.63
CA ILE A 168 -9.32 8.99 -22.01
C ILE A 168 -10.54 8.40 -22.72
N SER A 169 -11.36 7.60 -22.02
CA SER A 169 -12.60 7.08 -22.58
C SER A 169 -13.58 8.20 -22.96
N GLU A 170 -13.67 9.26 -22.14
CA GLU A 170 -14.46 10.45 -22.46
C GLU A 170 -13.94 11.15 -23.72
N LEU A 171 -12.62 11.35 -23.83
CA LEU A 171 -11.99 11.94 -25.02
C LEU A 171 -12.35 11.17 -26.30
N THR A 172 -12.33 9.83 -26.24
CA THR A 172 -12.63 8.98 -27.40
C THR A 172 -14.11 8.95 -27.79
N LYS A 173 -15.01 9.38 -26.88
CA LYS A 173 -16.46 9.41 -27.09
C LYS A 173 -16.99 10.82 -27.41
N ALA A 174 -16.16 11.84 -27.25
CA ALA A 174 -16.55 13.22 -27.50
C ALA A 174 -17.00 13.39 -28.96
N ASP A 175 -18.23 13.87 -29.13
CA ASP A 175 -18.84 14.12 -30.44
C ASP A 175 -18.30 15.42 -31.05
N ASP A 176 -18.46 15.59 -32.38
CA ASP A 176 -17.88 16.68 -33.20
C ASP A 176 -18.22 18.12 -32.73
N SER A 177 -19.11 18.28 -31.74
CA SER A 177 -19.57 19.56 -31.20
C SER A 177 -18.86 20.04 -29.93
N ILE A 178 -18.03 19.20 -29.28
CA ILE A 178 -17.37 19.57 -28.01
C ILE A 178 -15.97 20.10 -28.33
N ILE A 179 -15.78 21.42 -28.22
CA ILE A 179 -14.46 22.04 -28.23
C ILE A 179 -13.78 21.66 -26.90
N GLU A 180 -12.93 20.64 -26.95
CA GLU A 180 -12.11 20.32 -25.81
C GLU A 180 -11.01 21.36 -25.61
N ILE A 181 -10.95 21.88 -24.38
CA ILE A 181 -10.01 22.93 -24.01
C ILE A 181 -8.61 22.30 -23.97
N PRO A 182 -7.59 22.86 -24.67
CA PRO A 182 -6.21 22.33 -24.66
C PRO A 182 -5.64 22.06 -23.26
N HIS A 183 -6.04 22.88 -22.28
CA HIS A 183 -5.66 22.71 -20.88
C HIS A 183 -6.19 21.40 -20.24
N TYR A 184 -7.38 20.94 -20.62
CA TYR A 184 -7.91 19.66 -20.16
C TYR A 184 -7.06 18.50 -20.67
N ILE A 185 -6.70 18.51 -21.95
CA ILE A 185 -5.89 17.44 -22.56
C ILE A 185 -4.49 17.41 -21.95
N LEU A 186 -3.86 18.58 -21.73
CA LEU A 186 -2.59 18.65 -20.99
C LEU A 186 -2.72 18.03 -19.59
N SER A 187 -3.86 18.20 -18.93
CA SER A 187 -4.12 17.57 -17.63
C SER A 187 -4.25 16.05 -17.71
N VAL A 188 -4.81 15.51 -18.81
CA VAL A 188 -4.90 14.06 -19.06
C VAL A 188 -3.53 13.49 -19.40
N ILE A 189 -2.77 14.15 -20.27
CA ILE A 189 -1.38 13.80 -20.61
C ILE A 189 -0.52 13.77 -19.35
N TYR A 190 -0.58 14.82 -18.53
CA TYR A 190 0.14 14.86 -17.26
C TYR A 190 -0.29 13.72 -16.33
N GLY A 191 -1.59 13.43 -16.24
CA GLY A 191 -2.10 12.31 -15.44
C GLY A 191 -1.54 10.96 -15.88
N LEU A 192 -1.38 10.75 -17.19
CA LEU A 192 -0.77 9.54 -17.75
C LEU A 192 0.73 9.46 -17.40
N LEU A 193 1.46 10.57 -17.55
CA LEU A 193 2.89 10.65 -17.22
C LEU A 193 3.14 10.43 -15.73
N GLU A 194 2.31 11.01 -14.87
CA GLU A 194 2.38 10.86 -13.42
C GLU A 194 2.15 9.40 -13.02
N LEU A 195 1.14 8.75 -13.60
CA LEU A 195 0.89 7.32 -13.39
C LEU A 195 2.09 6.47 -13.82
N LEU A 196 2.66 6.76 -14.99
CA LEU A 196 3.83 6.02 -15.50
C LEU A 196 5.07 6.21 -14.62
N ALA A 197 5.30 7.43 -14.12
CA ALA A 197 6.37 7.73 -13.17
C ALA A 197 6.20 6.93 -11.86
N MET A 198 4.98 6.88 -11.32
CA MET A 198 4.67 6.06 -10.14
C MET A 198 4.92 4.57 -10.38
N ILE A 199 4.51 4.04 -11.53
CA ILE A 199 4.74 2.64 -11.93
C ILE A 199 6.25 2.36 -12.00
N ASN A 200 7.01 3.22 -12.66
CA ASN A 200 8.46 3.11 -12.80
C ASN A 200 9.16 3.01 -11.43
N LYS A 201 8.79 3.90 -10.51
CA LYS A 201 9.31 3.92 -9.14
C LYS A 201 9.00 2.64 -8.36
N THR A 202 7.82 2.08 -8.61
CA THR A 202 7.33 0.88 -7.92
C THR A 202 8.09 -0.38 -8.35
N PHE A 203 8.73 -0.41 -9.53
CA PHE A 203 9.48 -1.60 -9.96
C PHE A 203 10.64 -1.96 -9.04
N GLU A 204 11.37 -0.98 -8.48
CA GLU A 204 12.48 -1.25 -7.56
C GLU A 204 11.99 -1.85 -6.24
N TYR A 205 10.84 -1.38 -5.74
CA TYR A 205 10.12 -2.04 -4.66
C TYR A 205 9.69 -3.45 -5.07
N ALA A 206 8.99 -3.63 -6.18
CA ALA A 206 8.49 -4.93 -6.64
C ALA A 206 9.61 -5.99 -6.83
N ARG A 207 10.83 -5.57 -7.17
CA ARG A 207 12.01 -6.43 -7.38
C ARG A 207 12.83 -6.71 -6.12
N PHE A 208 12.36 -6.31 -4.94
CA PHE A 208 13.11 -6.45 -3.67
C PHE A 208 14.45 -5.71 -3.65
N ARG A 209 14.60 -4.64 -4.43
CA ARG A 209 15.81 -3.81 -4.50
C ARG A 209 15.74 -2.60 -3.59
N SER A 210 14.53 -2.09 -3.35
CA SER A 210 14.24 -1.05 -2.36
C SER A 210 13.11 -1.52 -1.43
N ASN A 211 13.17 -1.09 -0.17
CA ASN A 211 12.04 -1.21 0.77
C ASN A 211 11.35 0.13 1.01
N LEU A 212 11.72 1.15 0.24
CA LEU A 212 11.15 2.49 0.34
C LEU A 212 10.61 2.90 -1.02
N ILE A 213 9.44 3.51 -1.00
CA ILE A 213 8.89 4.26 -2.12
C ILE A 213 8.70 5.69 -1.62
N SER A 214 9.43 6.64 -2.20
CA SER A 214 9.16 8.06 -1.91
C SER A 214 7.80 8.44 -2.49
N SER A 215 6.96 9.07 -1.66
CA SER A 215 5.62 9.53 -2.03
C SER A 215 5.65 10.72 -2.99
N LYS A 216 6.74 11.49 -3.01
CA LYS A 216 6.89 12.65 -3.90
C LYS A 216 7.41 12.21 -5.26
N ILE A 217 6.77 12.68 -6.32
CA ILE A 217 7.21 12.49 -7.69
C ILE A 217 8.16 13.63 -8.06
N GLU A 218 9.35 13.27 -8.52
CA GLU A 218 10.36 14.24 -8.96
C GLU A 218 10.21 14.57 -10.45
N LYS A 219 10.68 15.75 -10.82
CA LYS A 219 10.66 16.23 -12.21
C LYS A 219 11.40 15.29 -13.18
N THR A 220 12.50 14.70 -12.72
CA THR A 220 13.27 13.68 -13.45
C THR A 220 12.46 12.41 -13.74
N GLU A 221 11.58 11.99 -12.82
CA GLU A 221 10.73 10.81 -12.98
C GLU A 221 9.65 11.05 -14.05
N ILE A 222 9.09 12.26 -14.12
CA ILE A 222 8.15 12.67 -15.18
C ILE A 222 8.84 12.72 -16.55
N TYR A 223 10.05 13.27 -16.66
CA TYR A 223 10.78 13.26 -17.94
C TYR A 223 11.19 11.87 -18.37
N THR A 224 11.49 10.98 -17.43
CA THR A 224 11.73 9.57 -17.73
C THR A 224 10.47 8.93 -18.29
N ALA A 225 9.29 9.24 -17.73
CA ALA A 225 8.01 8.80 -18.28
C ALA A 225 7.76 9.33 -19.70
N LEU A 226 8.08 10.59 -19.99
CA LEU A 226 8.02 11.16 -21.35
C LEU A 226 8.90 10.37 -22.33
N ALA A 227 10.17 10.17 -21.97
CA ALA A 227 11.11 9.43 -22.80
C ALA A 227 10.66 7.99 -23.06
N ASN A 228 10.07 7.33 -22.05
CA ASN A 228 9.52 5.98 -22.17
C ASN A 228 8.35 5.88 -23.16
N LEU A 229 7.62 6.97 -23.39
CA LEU A 229 6.56 7.08 -24.39
C LEU A 229 7.05 7.63 -25.73
N ASN A 230 8.36 7.89 -25.85
CA ASN A 230 8.96 8.56 -27.01
C ASN A 230 8.33 9.93 -27.32
N TRP A 231 8.02 10.67 -26.25
CA TRP A 231 7.49 12.04 -26.29
C TRP A 231 8.52 13.06 -25.84
N ASP A 232 8.47 14.24 -26.44
CA ASP A 232 9.13 15.46 -25.96
C ASP A 232 8.07 16.46 -25.46
N THR A 233 8.46 17.29 -24.51
CA THR A 233 7.70 18.49 -24.15
C THR A 233 7.39 19.42 -25.32
N GLY A 234 8.25 19.43 -26.35
CA GLY A 234 8.02 20.18 -27.59
C GLY A 234 6.87 19.66 -28.46
N ASP A 235 6.41 18.43 -28.22
CA ASP A 235 5.30 17.85 -29.00
C ASP A 235 3.94 18.46 -28.61
N PHE A 236 3.87 19.12 -27.45
CA PHE A 236 2.64 19.59 -26.84
C PHE A 236 2.69 21.09 -26.49
N ILE A 237 2.59 21.94 -27.51
CA ILE A 237 2.64 23.42 -27.42
C ILE A 237 1.27 24.02 -27.77
N VAL A 238 0.71 24.84 -26.87
CA VAL A 238 -0.46 25.70 -27.17
C VAL A 238 -0.01 27.12 -27.52
N ASP A 239 0.86 27.70 -26.70
CA ASP A 239 1.57 28.97 -26.93
C ASP A 239 2.90 28.99 -26.14
N GLU A 240 3.65 30.09 -26.19
CA GLU A 240 4.97 30.21 -25.52
C GLU A 240 4.90 29.93 -24.01
N ASP A 241 3.78 30.24 -23.35
CA ASP A 241 3.59 30.10 -21.91
C ASP A 241 2.76 28.86 -21.53
N ASN A 242 1.88 28.38 -22.41
CA ASN A 242 0.97 27.25 -22.25
C ASN A 242 1.47 26.04 -23.04
N ASN A 243 2.48 25.36 -22.52
CA ASN A 243 2.98 24.11 -23.08
C ASN A 243 3.12 23.05 -21.98
N LEU A 244 3.35 21.80 -22.38
CA LEU A 244 3.47 20.69 -21.44
C LEU A 244 4.61 20.88 -20.43
N LYS A 245 5.72 21.51 -20.83
CA LYS A 245 6.84 21.82 -19.92
C LYS A 245 6.41 22.78 -18.82
N SER A 246 5.78 23.91 -19.17
CA SER A 246 5.24 24.87 -18.22
C SER A 246 4.19 24.23 -17.30
N TYR A 247 3.35 23.34 -17.85
CA TYR A 247 2.34 22.61 -17.07
C TYR A 247 2.98 21.67 -16.04
N ILE A 248 3.98 20.88 -16.44
CA ILE A 248 4.74 19.98 -15.56
C ILE A 248 5.39 20.79 -14.44
N ASP A 249 6.04 21.90 -14.78
CA ASP A 249 6.77 22.73 -13.81
C ASP A 249 5.83 23.37 -12.79
N ALA A 250 4.68 23.88 -13.25
CA ALA A 250 3.66 24.44 -12.37
C ALA A 250 3.03 23.39 -11.44
N LYS A 251 2.84 22.16 -11.91
CA LYS A 251 2.30 21.06 -11.09
C LYS A 251 3.29 20.59 -10.04
N ILE A 252 4.56 20.42 -10.40
CA ILE A 252 5.60 19.95 -9.48
C ILE A 252 5.89 21.02 -8.41
N ALA A 253 5.87 22.31 -8.75
CA ALA A 253 6.08 23.39 -7.78
C ALA A 253 4.98 23.51 -6.70
N LYS A 254 3.79 22.93 -6.94
CA LYS A 254 2.69 22.91 -5.96
C LYS A 254 2.84 21.81 -4.89
N TYR A 255 3.81 20.90 -5.04
CA TYR A 255 4.10 19.79 -4.11
C TYR A 255 5.45 19.96 -3.44
#